data_AF-Q5BY51-F1
#
_entry.id   AF-Q5BY51-F1
#
_cell.length_a   1.000
_cell.length_b   1.000
_cell.length_c   1.000
_cell.angle_alpha   90.00
_cell.angle_beta   90.00
_cell.angle_gamma   90.00
#
_symmetry.space_group_name_H-M   'P 1'
#
loop_
_entity.id
_entity.type
_entity.pdbx_description
1 polymer ?
#
loop_
_entity_poly.entity_id
_entity_poly.type
_entity_poly.pdbx_seq_one_letter_code
_entity_poly.pdbx_strand_id
1 'polypeptide(L)'
;HLQHAQNLVYEIMRNDVEKRNKIELCQSNSEKYNKFALAELLTIPIQRVLKYHLLLEHLCKLTPADHYDRPDLVVAHEAMREVALSINDVKRDLDTISSIDQIQSSLLEIMLPPDKRLSSYGHLHMDGEVKVLSESESKAKTRYLFLFDKILIVCKP
;
A
#
# COMPACT_ATOMS: atom_id res chain seq x y z
N HIS A 1 2.74 -0.74 6.59
CA HIS A 1 2.93 -0.52 8.04
C HIS A 1 1.63 -0.40 8.83
N LEU A 2 0.68 0.51 8.48
CA LEU A 2 -0.61 0.59 9.19
C LEU A 2 -1.38 -0.74 9.18
N GLN A 3 -1.54 -1.36 8.00
CA GLN A 3 -2.26 -2.63 7.89
C GLN A 3 -1.66 -3.73 8.76
N HIS A 4 -0.32 -3.79 8.83
CA HIS A 4 0.37 -4.75 9.69
C HIS A 4 0.08 -4.48 11.17
N ALA A 5 0.14 -3.22 11.61
CA ALA A 5 -0.21 -2.85 12.98
C ALA A 5 -1.67 -3.18 13.33
N GLN A 6 -2.61 -2.93 12.41
CA GLN A 6 -4.02 -3.28 12.59
C GLN A 6 -4.22 -4.79 12.69
N ASN A 7 -3.60 -5.56 11.79
CA ASN A 7 -3.63 -7.02 11.83
C ASN A 7 -3.08 -7.55 13.15
N LEU A 8 -1.95 -7.02 13.63
CA LEU A 8 -1.37 -7.38 14.91
C LEU A 8 -2.32 -7.08 16.08
N VAL A 9 -2.99 -5.93 16.07
CA VAL A 9 -4.01 -5.60 17.07
C VAL A 9 -5.13 -6.63 17.04
N TYR A 10 -5.66 -6.98 15.86
CA TYR A 10 -6.72 -8.00 15.74
C TYR A 10 -6.26 -9.38 16.21
N GLU A 11 -5.02 -9.78 15.91
CA GLU A 11 -4.43 -11.04 16.37
C GLU A 11 -4.27 -11.07 17.89
N ILE A 12 -3.76 -10.00 18.50
CA ILE A 12 -3.65 -9.88 19.95
C ILE A 12 -5.04 -9.96 20.59
N MET A 13 -6.01 -9.24 20.03
CA MET A 13 -7.39 -9.27 20.51
C MET A 13 -7.99 -10.68 20.43
N ARG A 14 -7.62 -11.48 19.42
CA ARG A 14 -8.11 -12.85 19.29
C ARG A 14 -7.40 -13.83 20.23
N ASN A 15 -6.08 -13.74 20.34
CA ASN A 15 -5.25 -14.80 20.89
C ASN A 15 -4.79 -14.57 22.34
N ASP A 16 -4.80 -13.32 22.83
CA ASP A 16 -4.28 -12.98 24.16
C ASP A 16 -5.36 -12.31 25.02
N VAL A 17 -5.87 -13.08 26.00
CA VAL A 17 -6.96 -12.64 26.89
C VAL A 17 -6.52 -11.51 27.82
N GLU A 18 -5.29 -11.56 28.33
CA GLU A 18 -4.80 -10.54 29.27
C GLU A 18 -4.61 -9.19 28.57
N LYS A 19 -3.98 -9.20 27.39
CA LYS A 19 -3.80 -8.00 26.59
C LYS A 19 -5.13 -7.46 26.09
N ARG A 20 -6.09 -8.33 25.74
CA ARG A 20 -7.44 -7.90 25.36
C ARG A 20 -8.14 -7.12 26.45
N ASN A 21 -8.18 -7.67 27.65
CA ASN A 21 -8.87 -7.02 28.77
C ASN A 21 -8.25 -5.66 29.09
N LYS A 22 -6.92 -5.52 28.96
CA LYS A 22 -6.24 -4.22 29.12
C LYS A 22 -6.62 -3.22 28.03
N ILE A 23 -6.69 -3.66 26.76
CA ILE A 23 -7.09 -2.79 25.65
C ILE A 23 -8.52 -2.30 25.84
N GLU A 24 -9.44 -3.20 26.20
CA GLU A 24 -10.85 -2.85 26.45
C GLU A 24 -11.01 -1.91 27.65
N LEU A 25 -10.25 -2.13 28.73
CA LEU A 25 -10.22 -1.23 29.89
C LEU A 25 -9.70 0.17 29.52
N CYS A 26 -8.63 0.25 28.72
CA CYS A 26 -8.13 1.52 28.22
C CYS A 26 -9.17 2.23 27.33
N GLN A 27 -9.90 1.48 26.51
CA GLN A 27 -10.98 2.01 25.68
C GLN A 27 -12.12 2.55 26.55
N SER A 28 -12.58 1.81 27.55
CA SER A 28 -13.67 2.25 28.45
C SER A 28 -13.30 3.47 29.28
N ASN A 29 -12.03 3.59 29.68
CA ASN A 29 -11.53 4.73 30.46
C ASN A 29 -11.36 6.00 29.60
N SER A 30 -11.47 5.91 28.28
CA SER A 30 -11.35 7.06 27.40
C SER A 30 -12.68 7.79 27.24
N GLU A 31 -12.82 8.96 27.87
CA GLU A 31 -14.04 9.78 27.78
C GLU A 31 -14.40 10.16 26.33
N LYS A 32 -13.39 10.35 25.48
CA LYS A 32 -13.55 10.84 24.10
C LYS A 32 -13.57 9.75 23.05
N TYR A 33 -12.96 8.59 23.33
CA TYR A 33 -12.72 7.55 22.33
C TYR A 33 -13.28 6.17 22.71
N ASN A 34 -14.10 6.06 23.77
CA ASN A 34 -14.72 4.80 24.18
C ASN A 34 -15.55 4.09 23.09
N LYS A 35 -16.03 4.83 22.08
CA LYS A 35 -16.82 4.30 20.95
C LYS A 35 -15.98 3.74 19.80
N PHE A 36 -14.66 3.92 19.82
CA PHE A 36 -13.78 3.52 18.71
C PHE A 36 -12.83 2.42 19.16
N ALA A 37 -12.72 1.36 18.36
CA ALA A 37 -11.74 0.33 18.60
C ALA A 37 -10.32 0.87 18.35
N LEU A 38 -9.31 0.33 19.06
CA LEU A 38 -7.92 0.75 18.89
C LEU A 38 -7.45 0.69 17.42
N ALA A 39 -7.83 -0.36 16.68
CA ALA A 39 -7.50 -0.50 15.27
C ALA A 39 -8.09 0.62 14.39
N GLU A 40 -9.26 1.15 14.74
CA GLU A 40 -9.89 2.28 14.04
C GLU A 40 -9.16 3.59 14.32
N LEU A 41 -8.78 3.81 15.58
CA LEU A 41 -8.00 4.97 16.02
C LEU A 41 -6.65 5.07 15.30
N LEU A 42 -6.00 3.94 15.01
CA LEU A 42 -4.76 3.89 14.23
C LEU A 42 -4.92 4.44 12.80
N THR A 43 -6.14 4.48 12.26
CA THR A 43 -6.42 4.98 10.91
C THR A 43 -6.52 6.51 10.87
N ILE A 44 -6.84 7.15 11.99
CA ILE A 44 -7.11 8.58 12.08
C ILE A 44 -5.93 9.45 11.61
N PRO A 45 -4.67 9.19 12.00
CA PRO A 45 -3.54 10.02 11.55
C PRO A 45 -3.37 10.01 10.03
N ILE A 46 -3.51 8.84 9.39
CA ILE A 46 -3.44 8.70 7.94
C ILE A 46 -4.61 9.40 7.25
N GLN A 47 -5.82 9.31 7.80
CA GLN A 47 -6.95 10.07 7.25
C GLN A 47 -6.79 11.58 7.45
N ARG A 48 -6.17 12.01 8.55
CA ARG A 48 -6.03 13.43 8.88
C ARG A 48 -5.02 14.10 7.97
N VAL A 49 -3.88 13.46 7.69
CA VAL A 49 -2.87 14.03 6.80
C VAL A 49 -3.40 14.25 5.39
N LEU A 50 -4.28 13.33 4.91
CA LEU A 50 -4.95 13.43 3.61
C LEU A 50 -6.06 14.50 3.56
N LYS A 51 -6.41 15.14 4.68
CA LYS A 51 -7.42 16.21 4.71
C LYS A 51 -6.81 17.61 4.73
N TYR A 52 -5.54 17.76 5.11
CA TYR A 52 -4.93 19.08 5.26
C TYR A 52 -4.87 19.86 3.95
N HIS A 53 -4.53 19.21 2.83
CA HIS A 53 -4.53 19.89 1.53
C HIS A 53 -5.94 20.39 1.16
N LEU A 54 -7.01 19.62 1.43
CA LEU A 54 -8.40 20.05 1.19
C LEU A 54 -8.80 21.26 2.05
N LEU A 55 -8.39 21.25 3.32
CA LEU A 55 -8.65 22.36 4.25
C LEU A 55 -7.90 23.63 3.83
N LEU A 56 -6.63 23.48 3.43
CA LEU A 56 -5.80 24.58 2.95
C LEU A 56 -6.28 25.12 1.60
N GLU A 57 -6.77 24.25 0.72
CA GLU A 57 -7.40 24.65 -0.54
C GLU A 57 -8.63 25.53 -0.29
N HIS A 58 -9.49 25.10 0.65
CA HIS A 58 -10.68 25.87 1.02
C HIS A 58 -10.28 27.20 1.66
N LEU A 59 -9.33 27.20 2.59
CA LEU A 59 -8.82 28.41 3.22
C LEU A 59 -8.25 29.38 2.18
N CYS A 60 -7.46 28.89 1.23
CA CYS A 60 -6.97 29.68 0.10
C CYS A 60 -8.12 30.29 -0.71
N LYS A 61 -9.23 29.57 -0.96
CA LYS A 61 -10.37 30.12 -1.72
C LYS A 61 -11.07 31.27 -0.97
N LEU A 62 -11.06 31.25 0.35
CA LEU A 62 -11.70 32.28 1.20
C LEU A 62 -10.77 33.46 1.51
N THR A 63 -9.46 33.30 1.35
CA THR A 63 -8.47 34.37 1.59
C THR A 63 -8.31 35.26 0.34
N PRO A 64 -8.51 36.59 0.45
CA PRO A 64 -8.32 37.54 -0.64
C PRO A 64 -6.91 37.51 -1.26
N ALA A 65 -6.80 37.85 -2.54
CA ALA A 65 -5.54 37.83 -3.30
C ALA A 65 -4.44 38.73 -2.72
N ASP A 66 -4.85 39.83 -2.08
CA ASP A 66 -4.03 40.88 -1.47
C ASP A 66 -3.72 40.65 0.02
N HIS A 67 -4.24 39.58 0.61
CA HIS A 67 -3.99 39.26 2.01
C HIS A 67 -2.53 38.83 2.24
N TYR A 68 -1.89 39.36 3.27
CA TYR A 68 -0.47 39.13 3.53
C TYR A 68 -0.11 37.65 3.77
N ASP A 69 -1.01 36.85 4.38
CA ASP A 69 -0.82 35.39 4.59
C ASP A 69 -1.03 34.53 3.32
N ARG A 70 -1.56 35.10 2.23
CA ARG A 70 -1.94 34.29 1.07
C ARG A 70 -0.77 33.57 0.39
N PRO A 71 0.41 34.19 0.19
CA PRO A 71 1.56 33.49 -0.36
C PRO A 71 1.95 32.26 0.46
N ASP A 72 1.98 32.39 1.79
CA ASP A 72 2.34 31.30 2.71
C ASP A 72 1.29 30.17 2.69
N LEU A 73 0.01 30.52 2.60
CA LEU A 73 -1.08 29.56 2.45
C LEU A 73 -0.99 28.73 1.17
N VAL A 74 -0.59 29.35 0.06
CA VAL A 74 -0.39 28.65 -1.23
C VAL A 74 0.77 27.67 -1.14
N VAL A 75 1.89 28.09 -0.53
CA VAL A 75 3.05 27.21 -0.30
C VAL A 75 2.68 26.04 0.61
N ALA A 76 1.98 26.30 1.71
CA ALA A 76 1.53 25.25 2.62
C ALA A 76 0.56 24.27 1.95
N HIS A 77 -0.36 24.77 1.11
CA HIS A 77 -1.28 23.94 0.35
C HIS A 77 -0.52 22.99 -0.59
N GLU A 78 0.46 23.50 -1.35
CA GLU A 78 1.23 22.68 -2.28
C GLU A 78 2.05 21.61 -1.54
N ALA A 79 2.74 21.99 -0.45
CA ALA A 79 3.49 21.04 0.36
C ALA A 79 2.60 19.91 0.92
N MET A 80 1.41 20.23 1.41
CA MET A 80 0.47 19.22 1.89
C MET A 80 -0.12 18.36 0.77
N ARG A 81 -0.22 18.89 -0.45
CA ARG A 81 -0.62 18.12 -1.63
C ARG A 81 0.46 17.10 -2.01
N GLU A 82 1.73 17.49 -1.99
CA GLU A 82 2.86 16.58 -2.23
C GLU A 82 2.91 15.44 -1.19
N VAL A 83 2.69 15.75 0.09
CA VAL A 83 2.60 14.72 1.14
C VAL A 83 1.47 13.74 0.86
N ALA A 84 0.29 14.22 0.45
CA ALA A 84 -0.84 13.34 0.12
C ALA A 84 -0.55 12.44 -1.09
N LEU A 85 0.10 12.98 -2.12
CA LEU A 85 0.55 12.20 -3.29
C LEU A 85 1.58 11.14 -2.90
N SER A 86 2.59 11.52 -2.12
CA SER A 86 3.62 10.58 -1.64
C SER A 86 3.02 9.42 -0.84
N ILE A 87 2.03 9.68 0.01
CA ILE A 87 1.31 8.62 0.74
C ILE A 87 0.58 7.68 -0.22
N ASN A 88 -0.03 8.23 -1.28
CA ASN A 88 -0.71 7.42 -2.29
C ASN A 88 0.27 6.55 -3.08
N ASP A 89 1.44 7.07 -3.42
CA ASP A 89 2.48 6.33 -4.12
C ASP A 89 3.05 5.20 -3.25
N VAL A 90 3.36 5.47 -1.98
CA VAL A 90 3.79 4.42 -1.03
C VAL A 90 2.72 3.33 -0.87
N LYS A 91 1.43 3.70 -0.86
CA LYS A 91 0.36 2.71 -0.81
C LYS A 91 0.34 1.85 -2.09
N ARG A 92 0.43 2.48 -3.26
CA ARG A 92 0.48 1.79 -4.56
C ARG A 92 1.66 0.83 -4.64
N ASP A 93 2.83 1.25 -4.17
CA ASP A 93 4.03 0.41 -4.14
C ASP A 93 3.85 -0.81 -3.24
N LEU A 94 3.26 -0.62 -2.05
CA LEU A 94 2.97 -1.72 -1.12
C LEU A 94 1.95 -2.72 -1.71
N ASP A 95 0.90 -2.22 -2.36
CA ASP A 95 -0.11 -3.06 -3.02
C ASP A 95 0.54 -3.85 -4.17
N THR A 96 1.43 -3.21 -4.95
CA THR A 96 2.18 -3.85 -6.03
C THR A 96 3.10 -4.96 -5.51
N ILE A 97 3.86 -4.70 -4.44
CA ILE A 97 4.71 -5.70 -3.80
C ILE A 97 3.88 -6.89 -3.31
N SER A 98 2.72 -6.64 -2.69
CA SER A 98 1.82 -7.70 -2.22
C SER A 98 1.31 -8.57 -3.37
N SER A 99 0.95 -7.98 -4.51
CA SER A 99 0.54 -8.73 -5.70
C SER A 99 1.68 -9.58 -6.25
N ILE A 100 2.89 -9.03 -6.28
CA ILE A 100 4.08 -9.75 -6.74
C ILE A 100 4.40 -10.94 -5.81
N ASP A 101 4.31 -10.76 -4.48
CA ASP A 101 4.54 -11.83 -3.52
C ASP A 101 3.48 -12.94 -3.62
N GLN A 102 2.22 -12.61 -3.97
CA GLN A 102 1.18 -13.59 -4.28
C GLN A 102 1.51 -14.40 -5.54
N ILE A 103 1.97 -13.74 -6.61
CA ILE A 103 2.44 -14.42 -7.83
C ILE A 103 3.63 -15.33 -7.51
N GLN A 104 4.58 -14.86 -6.71
CA GLN A 104 5.71 -15.69 -6.30
C GLN A 104 5.26 -16.96 -5.57
N SER A 105 4.22 -16.84 -4.73
CA SER A 105 3.69 -17.95 -3.94
C SER A 105 2.88 -18.96 -4.76
N SER A 106 2.32 -18.56 -5.91
CA SER A 106 1.54 -19.45 -6.78
C SER A 106 2.40 -20.27 -7.75
N LEU A 107 3.65 -19.87 -7.96
CA LEU A 107 4.57 -20.56 -8.85
C LEU A 107 5.33 -21.67 -8.10
N LEU A 108 5.01 -22.93 -8.42
CA LEU A 108 5.52 -24.12 -7.74
C LEU A 108 7.03 -24.41 -7.95
N GLU A 109 7.57 -24.05 -9.11
CA GLU A 109 8.96 -24.36 -9.50
C GLU A 109 9.64 -23.14 -10.14
N ILE A 110 9.74 -22.03 -9.40
CA ILE A 110 10.52 -20.90 -9.89
C ILE A 110 12.01 -21.26 -9.83
N MET A 111 12.72 -21.16 -10.96
CA MET A 111 14.19 -21.20 -11.03
C MET A 111 14.88 -19.95 -10.43
N LEU A 112 14.28 -19.30 -9.45
CA LEU A 112 14.88 -18.15 -8.79
C LEU A 112 15.80 -18.64 -7.67
N PRO A 113 16.92 -17.95 -7.43
CA PRO A 113 17.72 -18.19 -6.23
C PRO A 113 16.82 -18.08 -4.98
N PRO A 114 16.95 -18.97 -4.00
CA PRO A 114 16.06 -19.02 -2.82
C PRO A 114 16.06 -17.72 -1.99
N ASP A 115 17.13 -16.92 -2.08
CA ASP A 115 17.25 -15.63 -1.38
C ASP A 115 16.69 -14.42 -2.16
N LYS A 116 16.17 -14.61 -3.38
CA LYS A 116 15.66 -13.51 -4.21
C LYS A 116 14.14 -13.54 -4.35
N ARG A 117 13.52 -12.40 -4.05
CA ARG A 117 12.09 -12.15 -4.29
C ARG A 117 11.84 -11.56 -5.66
N LEU A 118 10.66 -11.80 -6.22
CA LEU A 118 10.19 -11.20 -7.47
C LEU A 118 10.16 -9.66 -7.39
N SER A 119 9.79 -9.12 -6.23
CA SER A 119 9.77 -7.68 -5.96
C SER A 119 11.16 -7.02 -6.12
N SER A 120 12.26 -7.76 -6.03
CA SER A 120 13.61 -7.23 -6.27
C SER A 120 13.91 -6.94 -7.75
N TYR A 121 13.14 -7.54 -8.65
CA TYR A 121 13.28 -7.38 -10.10
C TYR A 121 12.43 -6.23 -10.67
N GLY A 122 11.79 -5.46 -9.80
CA GLY A 122 11.01 -4.27 -10.15
C GLY A 122 9.52 -4.56 -10.27
N HIS A 123 8.81 -3.66 -10.94
CA HIS A 123 7.37 -3.71 -11.10
C HIS A 123 6.97 -4.71 -12.19
N LEU A 124 5.84 -5.38 -11.98
CA LEU A 124 5.17 -6.16 -13.02
C LEU A 124 4.47 -5.20 -13.98
N HIS A 125 4.81 -5.27 -15.26
CA HIS A 125 4.17 -4.48 -16.32
C HIS A 125 2.99 -5.21 -16.95
N MET A 126 3.17 -6.50 -17.23
CA MET A 126 2.21 -7.30 -18.00
C MET A 126 2.30 -8.78 -17.64
N ASP A 127 1.17 -9.48 -17.73
CA ASP A 127 1.07 -10.92 -17.62
C ASP A 127 0.05 -11.50 -18.61
N GLY A 128 0.25 -12.73 -19.08
CA GLY A 128 -0.69 -13.38 -19.99
C GLY A 128 -0.18 -14.60 -20.75
N GLU A 129 -1.10 -15.29 -21.43
CA GLU A 129 -0.78 -16.44 -22.27
C GLU A 129 -0.26 -16.03 -23.65
N VAL A 130 0.85 -16.65 -24.05
CA VAL A 130 1.45 -16.49 -25.36
C VAL A 130 1.79 -17.84 -25.97
N LYS A 131 1.84 -17.88 -27.31
CA LYS A 131 2.36 -19.03 -28.06
C LYS A 131 3.81 -18.75 -28.41
N VAL A 132 4.73 -19.51 -27.80
CA VAL A 132 6.17 -19.41 -28.05
C VAL A 132 6.59 -20.49 -29.03
N LEU A 133 7.33 -20.11 -30.08
CA LEU A 133 8.00 -21.02 -30.99
C LEU A 133 9.50 -20.99 -30.68
N SER A 134 10.09 -22.14 -30.37
CA SER A 134 11.54 -22.27 -30.18
C SER A 134 12.21 -22.66 -31.50
N GLU A 135 13.43 -22.17 -31.77
CA GLU A 135 14.19 -22.54 -32.98
C GLU A 135 14.37 -24.06 -33.13
N SER A 136 14.40 -24.78 -32.01
CA SER A 136 14.58 -26.24 -31.97
C SER A 136 13.27 -27.03 -32.10
N GLU A 137 12.10 -26.37 -32.03
CA GLU A 137 10.78 -27.04 -31.97
C GLU A 137 9.88 -26.62 -33.13
N SER A 138 9.34 -27.60 -33.86
CA SER A 138 8.47 -27.37 -35.02
C SER A 138 7.02 -26.98 -34.67
N LYS A 139 6.65 -26.97 -33.38
CA LYS A 139 5.28 -26.61 -32.93
C LYS A 139 5.33 -25.54 -31.85
N ALA A 140 4.49 -24.51 -32.02
CA ALA A 140 4.31 -23.47 -31.01
C ALA A 140 3.67 -24.04 -29.74
N LYS A 141 4.23 -23.71 -28.57
CA LYS A 141 3.74 -24.13 -27.26
C LYS A 141 3.12 -22.94 -26.53
N THR A 142 1.96 -23.14 -25.91
CA THR A 142 1.36 -22.14 -25.03
C THR A 142 2.15 -22.06 -23.73
N ARG A 143 2.51 -20.85 -23.33
CA ARG A 143 3.22 -20.50 -22.10
C ARG A 143 2.57 -19.26 -21.50
N TYR A 144 2.62 -19.15 -20.18
CA TYR A 144 2.18 -17.96 -19.47
C TYR A 144 3.40 -17.09 -19.15
N LEU A 145 3.34 -15.79 -19.43
CA LEU A 145 4.44 -14.86 -19.20
C LEU A 145 4.11 -13.88 -18.08
N PHE A 146 5.15 -13.51 -17.32
CA PHE A 146 5.14 -12.34 -16.44
C PHE A 146 6.32 -11.43 -16.79
N LEU A 147 6.04 -10.21 -17.20
CA LEU A 147 7.02 -9.21 -17.60
C LEU A 147 7.28 -8.22 -16.46
N PHE A 148 8.49 -8.23 -15.91
CA PHE A 148 8.96 -7.28 -14.91
C PHE A 148 9.97 -6.29 -15.50
N ASP A 149 10.30 -5.21 -14.76
CA ASP A 149 11.33 -4.22 -15.17
C ASP A 149 12.66 -4.86 -15.62
N LYS A 150 13.11 -5.91 -14.92
CA LYS A 150 14.43 -6.51 -15.11
C LYS A 150 14.42 -7.96 -15.60
N ILE A 151 13.27 -8.64 -15.57
CA ILE A 151 13.17 -10.06 -15.92
C ILE A 151 11.88 -10.37 -16.66
N LEU A 152 11.91 -11.43 -17.46
CA LEU A 152 10.73 -12.06 -18.03
C LEU A 152 10.66 -13.49 -17.50
N ILE A 153 9.52 -13.86 -16.92
CA ILE A 153 9.29 -15.21 -16.37
C ILE A 153 8.39 -15.97 -17.33
N VAL A 154 8.84 -17.16 -17.73
CA VAL A 154 8.09 -18.06 -18.60
C VAL A 154 7.61 -19.24 -17.79
N CYS A 155 6.30 -19.36 -17.62
CA CYS A 155 5.65 -20.44 -16.90
C CYS A 155 5.03 -21.43 -17.88
N LYS A 156 5.14 -22.71 -17.54
CA LYS A 156 4.28 -23.72 -18.13
C LYS A 156 2.95 -23.69 -17.37
N PRO A 157 1.80 -23.65 -18.06
CA PRO A 157 0.50 -23.74 -17.40
C PRO A 157 0.34 -25.08 -16.69
#